data_AF-A0A4R5Q7W0-F1
#
_entry.id   AF-A0A4R5Q7W0-F1
#
_cell.length_a   1.000
_cell.length_b   1.000
_cell.length_c   1.000
_cell.angle_alpha   90.00
_cell.angle_beta   90.00
_cell.angle_gamma   90.00
#
_symmetry.space_group_name_H-M   'P 1'
#
loop_
_entity.id
_entity.type
_entity.pdbx_description
1 polymer ?
#
loop_
_entity_poly.entity_id
_entity_poly.type
_entity_poly.pdbx_seq_one_letter_code
_entity_poly.pdbx_strand_id
1 'polypeptide(L)'
;MTQDKPKLSPAEQRRRRDERTAAIRLRFAIRRNLDGRGITTSAGIGEALGMPAPEAQSLLSRHQWREGDVAMLEAVAVRPWLNTEKR
;
A
#
# COMPACT_ATOMS: atom_id res chain seq x y z
N MET A 1 -9.92 26.36 -24.78
CA MET A 1 -8.72 25.54 -25.00
C MET A 1 -8.94 24.20 -24.33
N THR A 2 -9.37 23.19 -25.07
CA THR A 2 -9.55 21.82 -24.55
C THR A 2 -8.18 21.20 -24.42
N GLN A 3 -7.69 21.02 -23.19
CA GLN A 3 -6.50 20.20 -22.95
C GLN A 3 -6.85 18.75 -23.30
N ASP A 4 -6.45 18.30 -24.49
CA ASP A 4 -6.36 16.88 -24.82
C ASP A 4 -5.31 16.26 -23.88
N LYS A 5 -5.76 15.68 -22.77
CA LYS A 5 -4.90 14.82 -21.96
C LYS A 5 -4.44 13.66 -22.86
N PRO A 6 -3.14 13.46 -23.09
CA PRO A 6 -2.67 12.34 -23.88
C PRO A 6 -3.20 11.04 -23.28
N LYS A 7 -3.92 10.24 -24.07
CA LYS A 7 -4.32 8.89 -23.66
C LYS A 7 -3.04 8.08 -23.43
N LEU A 8 -2.92 7.50 -22.25
CA LEU A 8 -1.80 6.61 -21.88
C LEU A 8 -1.66 5.52 -22.95
N SER A 9 -0.41 5.23 -23.33
CA SER A 9 -0.14 4.13 -24.25
C SER A 9 -0.62 2.79 -23.65
N PRO A 10 -0.93 1.76 -24.47
CA PRO A 10 -1.33 0.46 -23.96
C PRO A 10 -0.34 -0.14 -22.94
N ALA A 11 0.96 0.05 -23.17
CA ALA A 11 2.02 -0.41 -22.26
C ALA A 11 1.96 0.32 -20.91
N GLU A 12 1.79 1.64 -20.92
CA GLU A 12 1.68 2.44 -19.71
C GLU A 12 0.40 2.13 -18.94
N GLN A 13 -0.72 1.90 -19.65
CA GLN A 13 -1.97 1.48 -19.04
C GLN A 13 -1.84 0.11 -18.38
N ARG A 14 -1.13 -0.83 -19.01
CA ARG A 14 -0.82 -2.14 -18.43
C ARG A 14 0.04 -2.00 -17.17
N ARG A 15 1.13 -1.22 -17.23
CA ARG A 15 2.00 -0.97 -16.07
C ARG A 15 1.21 -0.45 -14.87
N ARG A 16 0.37 0.56 -15.07
CA ARG A 16 -0.47 1.12 -13.99
C ARG A 16 -1.49 0.13 -13.42
N ARG A 17 -2.01 -0.79 -14.23
CA ARG A 17 -2.91 -1.86 -13.77
C ARG A 17 -2.17 -2.90 -12.93
N ASP A 18 -0.97 -3.27 -13.37
CA ASP A 18 -0.12 -4.24 -12.68
C ASP A 18 0.34 -3.68 -11.32
N GLU A 19 0.81 -2.42 -11.29
CA GLU A 19 1.15 -1.67 -10.08
C GLU A 19 -0.04 -1.59 -9.11
N ARG A 20 -1.23 -1.25 -9.61
CA ARG A 20 -2.45 -1.20 -8.79
C ARG A 20 -2.80 -2.56 -8.20
N THR A 21 -2.64 -3.63 -8.97
CA THR A 21 -2.91 -5.00 -8.52
C THR A 21 -1.92 -5.41 -7.42
N ALA A 22 -0.65 -5.09 -7.59
CA ALA A 22 0.38 -5.32 -6.57
C ALA A 22 0.07 -4.56 -5.28
N ALA A 23 -0.26 -3.27 -5.37
CA ALA A 23 -0.59 -2.44 -4.21
C ALA A 23 -1.80 -2.97 -3.41
N ILE A 24 -2.85 -3.42 -4.10
CA ILE A 24 -4.04 -4.02 -3.44
C ILE A 24 -3.65 -5.28 -2.67
N ARG A 25 -2.84 -6.16 -3.29
CA ARG A 25 -2.37 -7.40 -2.64
C ARG A 25 -1.52 -7.12 -1.41
N LEU A 26 -0.58 -6.19 -1.51
CA LEU A 26 0.28 -5.78 -0.39
C LEU A 26 -0.54 -5.19 0.76
N ARG A 27 -1.46 -4.28 0.45
CA ARG A 27 -2.36 -3.69 1.46
C ARG A 27 -3.20 -4.74 2.18
N PHE A 28 -3.68 -5.75 1.46
CA PHE A 28 -4.43 -6.85 2.06
C PHE A 28 -3.55 -7.71 2.98
N ALA A 29 -2.35 -8.08 2.55
CA ALA A 29 -1.41 -8.84 3.36
C ALA A 29 -1.02 -8.09 4.66
N ILE A 30 -0.72 -6.80 4.55
CA ILE A 30 -0.40 -5.94 5.67
C ILE A 30 -1.56 -5.88 6.66
N ARG A 31 -2.78 -5.59 6.19
CA ARG A 31 -3.98 -5.55 7.04
C ARG A 31 -4.22 -6.87 7.75
N ARG A 32 -4.16 -7.99 7.04
CA ARG A 32 -4.33 -9.33 7.63
C ARG A 32 -3.30 -9.62 8.72
N ASN A 33 -2.06 -9.20 8.53
CA ASN A 33 -1.01 -9.44 9.51
C ASN A 33 -1.19 -8.55 10.76
N LEU A 34 -1.59 -7.27 10.58
CA LEU A 34 -1.96 -6.38 11.68
C LEU A 34 -3.15 -6.93 12.47
N ASP A 35 -4.19 -7.39 11.77
CA ASP A 35 -5.38 -7.99 12.38
C ASP A 35 -5.01 -9.27 13.16
N GLY A 36 -4.16 -10.13 12.59
CA GLY A 36 -3.66 -11.34 13.25
C GLY A 36 -2.81 -11.07 14.50
N ARG A 37 -2.27 -9.85 14.65
CA ARG A 37 -1.55 -9.38 15.84
C ARG A 37 -2.43 -8.59 16.79
N GLY A 38 -3.71 -8.38 16.47
CA GLY A 38 -4.62 -7.53 17.25
C GLY A 38 -4.33 -6.04 17.15
N ILE A 39 -3.54 -5.59 16.16
CA ILE A 39 -3.17 -4.19 15.97
C ILE A 39 -4.25 -3.48 15.15
N THR A 40 -5.22 -2.88 15.82
CA THR A 40 -6.37 -2.22 15.19
C THR A 40 -6.42 -0.71 15.41
N THR A 41 -5.63 -0.19 16.35
CA THR A 41 -5.62 1.24 16.67
C THR A 41 -4.74 2.02 15.69
N SER A 42 -5.13 3.25 15.35
CA SER A 42 -4.34 4.09 14.43
C SER A 42 -2.91 4.32 14.91
N ALA A 43 -2.71 4.48 16.23
CA ALA A 43 -1.38 4.63 16.82
C ALA A 43 -0.55 3.35 16.65
N GLY A 44 -1.09 2.18 17.03
CA GLY A 44 -0.38 0.90 16.89
C GLY A 44 -0.09 0.53 15.44
N ILE A 45 -0.99 0.88 14.52
CA ILE A 45 -0.77 0.74 13.08
C ILE A 45 0.42 1.60 12.64
N GLY A 46 0.46 2.89 13.03
CA GLY A 46 1.57 3.79 12.74
C GLY A 46 2.91 3.28 13.28
N GLU A 47 2.94 2.81 14.53
CA GLU A 47 4.14 2.22 15.15
C GLU A 47 4.62 0.97 14.41
N ALA A 48 3.71 0.04 14.09
CA ALA A 48 4.04 -1.18 13.35
C ALA A 48 4.62 -0.88 11.96
N LEU A 49 4.09 0.16 11.31
CA LEU A 49 4.52 0.65 10.01
C LEU A 49 5.72 1.60 10.09
N GLY A 50 6.15 2.02 11.29
CA GLY A 50 7.24 2.96 11.52
C GLY A 50 7.04 4.31 10.83
N MET A 51 5.80 4.81 10.81
CA MET A 51 5.42 6.08 10.19
C MET A 51 4.27 6.74 10.96
N PRO A 52 3.99 8.04 10.77
CA PRO A 52 2.89 8.71 11.45
C PRO A 52 1.55 8.01 11.26
N ALA A 53 0.76 7.88 12.34
CA ALA A 53 -0.54 7.22 12.33
C ALA A 53 -1.50 7.71 11.21
N PRO A 54 -1.59 9.02 10.90
CA PRO A 54 -2.41 9.50 9.79
C PRO A 54 -1.92 9.03 8.42
N GLU A 55 -0.60 8.96 8.22
CA GLU A 55 0.00 8.50 6.96
C GLU A 55 -0.24 7.00 6.77
N ALA A 56 -0.02 6.22 7.83
CA ALA A 56 -0.32 4.81 7.86
C ALA A 56 -1.80 4.50 7.59
N GLN A 57 -2.71 5.21 8.25
CA GLN A 57 -4.16 5.13 7.99
C GLN A 57 -4.46 5.49 6.54
N SER A 58 -3.85 6.55 6.00
CA SER A 58 -4.07 6.95 4.61
C SER A 58 -3.60 5.89 3.62
N LEU A 59 -2.39 5.36 3.80
CA LEU A 59 -1.81 4.30 2.98
C LEU A 59 -2.71 3.05 2.95
N LEU A 60 -3.27 2.71 4.12
CA LEU A 60 -4.15 1.56 4.26
C LEU A 60 -5.62 1.83 3.97
N SER A 61 -6.08 3.07 3.71
CA SER A 61 -7.50 3.39 3.50
C SER A 61 -7.81 4.00 2.12
N ARG A 62 -6.87 4.73 1.52
CA ARG A 62 -7.11 5.58 0.35
C ARG A 62 -7.57 4.76 -0.88
N HIS A 63 -8.50 5.33 -1.65
CA HIS A 63 -9.02 4.74 -2.88
C HIS A 63 -8.22 5.13 -4.14
N GLN A 64 -7.57 6.29 -4.11
CA GLN A 64 -6.76 6.83 -5.21
C GLN A 64 -5.28 6.88 -4.78
N TRP A 65 -4.46 6.02 -5.37
CA TRP A 65 -3.03 5.95 -5.08
C TRP A 65 -2.30 7.23 -5.52
N ARG A 66 -1.40 7.72 -4.69
CA ARG A 66 -0.40 8.71 -5.06
C ARG A 66 0.84 8.02 -5.60
N GLU A 67 1.63 8.77 -6.36
CA GLU A 67 2.97 8.36 -6.72
C GLU A 67 3.77 8.03 -5.45
N GLY A 68 4.48 6.89 -5.45
CA GLY A 68 5.23 6.41 -4.29
C GLY A 68 4.45 5.56 -3.28
N ASP A 69 3.11 5.56 -3.29
CA ASP A 69 2.34 4.72 -2.34
C ASP A 69 2.63 3.22 -2.54
N VAL A 70 2.84 2.77 -3.80
CA VAL A 70 3.23 1.39 -4.12
C VAL A 70 4.60 1.06 -3.51
N ALA A 71 5.58 1.94 -3.70
CA ALA A 71 6.92 1.76 -3.14
C ALA A 71 6.90 1.75 -1.60
N MET A 72 6.04 2.57 -0.97
CA MET A 72 5.85 2.52 0.48
C MET A 72 5.26 1.17 0.94
N LEU A 73 4.29 0.61 0.22
CA LEU A 73 3.76 -0.71 0.53
C LEU A 73 4.80 -1.81 0.36
N GLU A 74 5.64 -1.75 -0.67
CA GLU A 74 6.75 -2.68 -0.87
C GLU A 74 7.78 -2.57 0.26
N ALA A 75 8.11 -1.35 0.69
CA ALA A 75 9.01 -1.11 1.82
C ALA A 75 8.44 -1.63 3.15
N VAL A 76 7.12 -1.58 3.35
CA VAL A 76 6.46 -2.23 4.47
C VAL A 76 6.51 -3.75 4.32
N ALA A 77 6.40 -4.26 3.08
CA ALA A 77 6.30 -5.67 2.82
C ALA A 77 7.58 -6.46 3.10
N VAL A 78 8.73 -5.80 3.03
CA VAL A 78 10.02 -6.40 3.41
C VAL A 78 10.23 -6.45 4.93
N ARG A 79 9.31 -5.89 5.74
CA ARG A 79 9.47 -5.92 7.19
C ARG A 79 9.38 -7.35 7.73
N PRO A 80 10.25 -7.73 8.69
CA PRO A 80 10.32 -9.10 9.20
C PRO A 80 8.97 -9.62 9.71
N TRP A 81 8.18 -8.74 10.31
CA TRP A 81 6.87 -9.06 10.88
C TRP A 81 5.80 -9.45 9.85
N LEU A 82 5.93 -9.03 8.59
CA LEU A 82 4.98 -9.41 7.56
C LEU A 82 5.16 -10.88 7.12
N ASN A 83 6.42 -11.34 7.08
CA ASN A 83 6.82 -12.67 6.63
C ASN A 83 7.16 -13.63 7.78
N THR A 84 6.71 -13.34 9.00
CA THR A 84 6.82 -14.31 10.12
C THR A 84 5.81 -15.44 9.93
N GLU A 85 5.97 -16.23 8.86
CA GLU A 85 5.54 -17.61 8.86
C GLU A 85 6.49 -18.34 9.80
N LYS A 86 5.96 -19.00 10.84
CA LYS A 86 6.75 -19.90 11.68
C LYS A 86 7.45 -20.89 10.77
N ARG A 87 8.79 -20.85 10.75
CA ARG A 87 9.60 -21.99 10.32
C ARG A 87 9.48 -23.10 11.36
#